data_AF-A0A8T7L1M2-F1
#
_entry.id   AF-A0A8T7L1M2-F1
#
_cell.length_a   1.000
_cell.length_b   1.000
_cell.length_c   1.000
_cell.angle_alpha   90.00
_cell.angle_beta   90.00
_cell.angle_gamma   90.00
#
_symmetry.space_group_name_H-M   'P 1'
#
loop_
_entity.id
_entity.type
_entity.pdbx_description
1 polymer ?
#
loop_
_entity_poly.entity_id
_entity_poly.type
_entity_poly.pdbx_seq_one_letter_code
_entity_poly.pdbx_strand_id
1 'polypeptide(L)'
;MPRRKAPEEMSVEELRRLLIEKRRGARRERLEHFKRTGRVIAVEPDALASSAPVVDTLEGTGDQPEVPVSKRRRVMDRFLLAVEVLAVVGLVGVLISGFGILRDLNNEIASALIQETFTPTPLVMAVVLPSGHIPPDANGNTRPNDAEIPAHLQPMVQSLANIPIPTAAPDQTIRIQIPAIDVDAPVVQGDGWEQLKKGVGQNVASVNPGQNGNVILSAHNDVYGEIFRHLDKLAPGDQIILYTQQRQYVYVVDRTAIVEPTAVEVMASTGSPTVTLISCYPYLVNKQRIVVFARLQN
;
A
#
# COMPACT_ATOMS: atom_id res chain seq x y z
N MET A 1 36.55 -48.96 -29.93
CA MET A 1 35.78 -48.21 -28.90
C MET A 1 35.12 -47.03 -29.57
N PRO A 2 33.80 -47.04 -29.84
CA PRO A 2 33.13 -45.90 -30.46
C PRO A 2 33.08 -44.73 -29.47
N ARG A 3 33.65 -43.57 -29.85
CA ARG A 3 33.57 -42.32 -29.07
C ARG A 3 32.10 -41.93 -28.94
N ARG A 4 31.60 -41.75 -27.71
CA ARG A 4 30.27 -41.18 -27.46
C ARG A 4 30.30 -39.71 -27.89
N LYS A 5 29.37 -39.30 -28.75
CA LYS A 5 29.23 -37.90 -29.19
C LYS A 5 28.99 -37.00 -27.97
N ALA A 6 29.49 -35.77 -28.01
CA ALA A 6 29.19 -34.78 -26.98
C ALA A 6 27.73 -34.30 -27.12
N PRO A 7 27.06 -33.87 -26.03
CA PRO A 7 25.64 -33.46 -26.07
C PRO A 7 25.33 -32.34 -27.07
N GLU A 8 26.31 -31.49 -27.38
CA GLU A 8 26.20 -30.34 -28.29
C GLU A 8 26.21 -30.75 -29.77
N GLU A 9 26.68 -31.96 -30.08
CA GLU A 9 26.75 -32.51 -31.46
C GLU A 9 25.60 -33.48 -31.77
N MET A 10 24.67 -33.71 -30.82
CA MET A 10 23.54 -34.61 -30.99
C MET A 10 22.31 -33.87 -31.53
N SER A 11 21.60 -34.51 -32.44
CA SER A 11 20.31 -33.99 -32.92
C SER A 11 19.25 -34.04 -31.80
N VAL A 12 18.22 -33.18 -31.91
CA VAL A 12 17.14 -33.07 -30.90
C VAL A 12 16.41 -34.41 -30.69
N GLU A 13 16.20 -35.18 -31.76
CA GLU A 13 15.61 -36.53 -31.69
C GLU A 13 16.50 -37.54 -30.97
N GLU A 14 17.83 -37.50 -31.17
CA GLU A 14 18.78 -38.36 -30.44
C GLU A 14 18.79 -38.05 -28.95
N LEU A 15 18.80 -36.75 -28.59
CA LEU A 15 18.69 -36.28 -27.19
C LEU A 15 17.38 -36.73 -26.54
N ARG A 16 16.24 -36.65 -27.25
CA ARG A 16 14.96 -37.17 -26.77
C ARG A 16 15.00 -38.67 -26.50
N ARG A 17 15.60 -39.45 -27.41
CA ARG A 17 15.72 -40.90 -27.25
C ARG A 17 16.57 -41.26 -26.04
N LEU A 18 17.70 -40.56 -25.85
CA LEU A 18 18.60 -40.72 -24.71
C LEU A 18 17.91 -40.35 -23.37
N LEU A 19 17.09 -39.29 -23.38
CA LEU A 19 16.28 -38.90 -22.22
C LEU A 19 15.20 -39.94 -21.88
N ILE A 20 14.53 -40.52 -22.88
CA ILE A 20 13.53 -41.58 -22.67
C ILE A 20 14.19 -42.82 -22.06
N GLU A 21 15.37 -43.20 -22.56
CA GLU A 21 16.13 -44.34 -22.05
C GLU A 21 16.59 -44.11 -20.60
N LYS A 22 17.12 -42.90 -20.29
CA LYS A 22 17.48 -42.51 -18.92
C LYS A 22 16.26 -42.51 -17.98
N ARG A 23 15.10 -42.04 -18.45
CA ARG A 23 13.85 -42.01 -17.67
C ARG A 23 13.32 -43.43 -17.40
N ARG A 24 13.46 -44.36 -18.36
CA ARG A 24 13.14 -45.79 -18.17
C ARG A 24 14.08 -46.45 -17.15
N GLY A 25 15.38 -46.17 -17.22
CA GLY A 25 16.36 -46.64 -16.24
C GLY A 25 16.04 -46.17 -14.82
N ALA A 26 15.81 -44.88 -14.64
CA ALA A 26 15.46 -44.29 -13.34
C ALA A 26 14.14 -44.86 -12.76
N ARG A 27 13.15 -45.16 -13.62
CA ARG A 27 11.92 -45.85 -13.19
C ARG A 27 12.20 -47.26 -12.69
N ARG A 28 13.08 -48.00 -13.38
CA ARG A 28 13.45 -49.37 -13.00
C ARG A 28 14.22 -49.40 -11.68
N GLU A 29 15.18 -48.49 -11.49
CA GLU A 29 15.90 -48.33 -10.22
C GLU A 29 14.96 -47.98 -9.06
N ARG A 30 13.95 -47.13 -9.30
CA ARG A 30 12.94 -46.79 -8.29
C ARG A 30 12.10 -47.99 -7.88
N LEU A 31 11.68 -48.82 -8.85
CA LEU A 31 10.95 -50.06 -8.58
C LEU A 31 11.80 -51.08 -7.80
N GLU A 32 13.08 -51.24 -8.16
CA GLU A 32 14.01 -52.11 -7.42
C GLU A 32 14.29 -51.59 -6.01
N HIS A 33 14.41 -50.28 -5.82
CA HIS A 33 14.50 -49.65 -4.50
C HIS A 33 13.25 -49.95 -3.67
N PHE A 34 12.06 -49.80 -4.23
CA PHE A 34 10.81 -50.11 -3.54
C PHE A 34 10.68 -51.60 -3.17
N LYS A 35 11.12 -52.52 -4.05
CA LYS A 35 11.20 -53.97 -3.75
C LYS A 35 12.12 -54.23 -2.56
N ARG A 36 13.30 -53.59 -2.51
CA ARG A 36 14.29 -53.77 -1.43
C ARG A 36 13.79 -53.21 -0.08
N THR A 37 12.99 -52.14 -0.09
CA THR A 37 12.40 -51.55 1.12
C THR A 37 11.10 -52.22 1.58
N GLY A 38 10.68 -53.32 0.97
CA GLY A 38 9.51 -54.12 1.40
C GLY A 38 8.15 -53.45 1.15
N ARG A 39 8.07 -52.45 0.25
CA ARG A 39 6.87 -51.62 0.03
C ARG A 39 6.16 -51.89 -1.30
N VAL A 40 6.33 -53.10 -1.86
CA VAL A 40 5.69 -53.53 -3.12
C VAL A 40 4.86 -54.79 -2.86
N ILE A 41 3.57 -54.72 -3.15
CA ILE A 41 2.69 -55.89 -3.21
C ILE A 41 3.04 -56.65 -4.50
N ALA A 42 3.58 -57.86 -4.36
CA ALA A 42 3.68 -58.79 -5.47
C ALA A 42 2.29 -59.37 -5.73
N VAL A 43 1.69 -59.05 -6.87
CA VAL A 43 0.57 -59.83 -7.37
C VAL A 43 1.19 -61.04 -8.07
N GLU A 44 1.17 -62.19 -7.40
CA GLU A 44 1.43 -63.49 -8.05
C GLU A 44 0.34 -63.74 -9.10
N PRO A 45 0.69 -64.29 -10.27
CA PRO A 45 -0.31 -64.69 -11.25
C PRO A 45 -1.06 -65.90 -10.70
N ASP A 46 -2.36 -65.71 -10.48
CA ASP A 46 -3.23 -66.75 -9.93
C ASP A 46 -3.22 -67.98 -10.83
N ALA A 47 -3.06 -69.13 -10.17
CA ALA A 47 -3.02 -70.44 -10.77
C ALA A 47 -4.42 -70.84 -11.22
N LEU A 48 -4.78 -70.48 -12.45
CA LEU A 48 -5.83 -71.17 -13.21
C LEU A 48 -5.22 -71.75 -14.49
N ALA A 49 -4.37 -72.75 -14.30
CA ALA A 49 -4.05 -73.71 -15.35
C ALA A 49 -5.03 -74.87 -15.25
N SER A 50 -6.09 -74.85 -16.07
CA SER A 50 -6.60 -76.09 -16.67
C SER A 50 -7.17 -75.80 -18.04
N SER A 51 -6.53 -76.41 -19.04
CA SER A 51 -6.93 -76.58 -20.44
C SER A 51 -7.05 -75.32 -21.31
N ALA A 52 -5.96 -74.98 -22.00
CA ALA A 52 -6.05 -74.41 -23.35
C ALA A 52 -4.87 -74.92 -24.19
N PRO A 53 -5.10 -75.40 -25.42
CA PRO A 53 -4.06 -76.03 -26.23
C PRO A 53 -3.12 -74.98 -26.82
N VAL A 54 -1.84 -75.34 -26.88
CA VAL A 54 -0.78 -74.64 -27.61
C VAL A 54 -1.10 -74.69 -29.10
N VAL A 55 -1.14 -73.53 -29.76
CA VAL A 55 -1.19 -73.44 -31.23
C VAL A 55 -0.05 -72.54 -31.70
N ASP A 56 0.85 -73.17 -32.46
CA ASP A 56 1.94 -72.54 -33.22
C ASP A 56 1.38 -71.49 -34.19
N THR A 57 1.89 -70.27 -34.11
CA THR A 57 1.63 -69.24 -35.13
C THR A 57 2.60 -69.42 -36.29
N LEU A 58 2.16 -70.13 -37.32
CA LEU A 58 2.73 -70.03 -38.66
C LEU A 58 2.27 -68.73 -39.32
N GLU A 59 3.21 -68.07 -40.01
CA GLU A 59 2.97 -66.95 -40.91
C GLU A 59 1.89 -67.30 -41.95
N GLY A 60 0.88 -66.44 -42.09
CA GLY A 60 -0.19 -66.59 -43.06
C GLY A 60 -0.75 -65.22 -43.48
N THR A 61 -0.37 -64.82 -44.69
CA THR A 61 -0.98 -63.76 -45.50
C THR A 61 -2.50 -63.87 -45.51
N GLY A 62 -3.20 -62.78 -45.19
CA GLY A 62 -4.66 -62.75 -45.24
C GLY A 62 -5.25 -61.39 -44.89
N ASP A 63 -5.71 -60.70 -45.94
CA ASP A 63 -6.69 -59.61 -45.92
C ASP A 63 -7.79 -59.87 -44.88
N GLN A 64 -7.84 -59.11 -43.79
CA GLN A 64 -8.90 -59.23 -42.78
C GLN A 64 -10.06 -58.28 -43.13
N PRO A 65 -11.31 -58.76 -43.17
CA PRO A 65 -12.46 -57.93 -43.45
C PRO A 65 -12.74 -56.96 -42.28
N GLU A 66 -13.03 -55.69 -42.58
CA GLU A 66 -13.50 -54.72 -41.59
C GLU A 66 -14.76 -55.27 -40.89
N VAL A 67 -14.64 -55.55 -39.59
CA VAL A 67 -15.77 -55.99 -38.77
C VAL A 67 -16.81 -54.86 -38.73
N PRO A 68 -18.07 -55.08 -39.17
CA PRO A 68 -19.06 -54.02 -39.19
C PRO A 68 -19.47 -53.66 -37.75
N VAL A 69 -18.95 -52.54 -37.25
CA VAL A 69 -19.37 -52.00 -35.95
C VAL A 69 -20.87 -51.69 -36.02
N SER A 70 -21.67 -52.39 -35.21
CA SER A 70 -23.12 -52.18 -35.19
C SER A 70 -23.47 -50.70 -35.00
N LYS A 71 -24.38 -50.15 -35.82
CA LYS A 71 -24.83 -48.74 -35.75
C LYS A 71 -25.20 -48.33 -34.30
N ARG A 72 -25.76 -49.26 -33.53
CA ARG A 72 -26.19 -49.05 -32.13
C ARG A 72 -25.02 -48.77 -31.18
N ARG A 73 -23.86 -49.44 -31.34
CA ARG A 73 -22.66 -49.17 -30.51
C ARG A 73 -22.06 -47.80 -30.80
N ARG A 74 -21.96 -47.39 -32.08
CA ARG A 74 -21.47 -46.04 -32.44
C ARG A 74 -22.34 -44.91 -31.89
N VAL A 75 -23.65 -45.11 -31.81
CA VAL A 75 -24.57 -44.13 -31.20
C VAL A 75 -24.38 -44.08 -29.68
N MET A 76 -24.18 -45.24 -29.03
CA MET A 76 -23.90 -45.31 -27.59
C MET A 76 -22.57 -44.62 -27.22
N ASP A 77 -21.51 -44.86 -28.00
CA ASP A 77 -20.19 -44.26 -27.74
C ASP A 77 -20.23 -42.73 -27.91
N ARG A 78 -20.96 -42.23 -28.91
CA ARG A 78 -21.17 -40.78 -29.08
C ARG A 78 -22.00 -40.17 -27.96
N PHE A 79 -22.99 -40.90 -27.44
CA PHE A 79 -23.78 -40.46 -26.30
C PHE A 79 -22.92 -40.38 -25.02
N LEU A 80 -22.13 -41.41 -24.74
CA LEU A 80 -21.21 -41.43 -23.59
C LEU A 80 -20.18 -40.30 -23.67
N LEU A 81 -19.63 -40.04 -24.85
CA LEU A 81 -18.72 -38.91 -25.06
C LEU A 81 -19.41 -37.56 -24.85
N ALA A 82 -20.67 -37.40 -25.28
CA ALA A 82 -21.44 -36.19 -25.03
C ALA A 82 -21.67 -35.96 -23.53
N VAL A 83 -21.97 -37.02 -22.77
CA VAL A 83 -22.12 -36.96 -21.32
C VAL A 83 -20.81 -36.57 -20.64
N GLU A 84 -19.68 -37.14 -21.06
CA GLU A 84 -18.35 -36.80 -20.54
C GLU A 84 -17.99 -35.33 -20.79
N VAL A 85 -18.20 -34.84 -22.02
CA VAL A 85 -17.96 -33.42 -22.34
C VAL A 85 -18.83 -32.51 -21.48
N LEU A 86 -20.10 -32.86 -21.28
CA LEU A 86 -21.02 -32.06 -20.47
C LEU A 86 -20.60 -32.04 -18.99
N ALA A 87 -20.10 -33.16 -18.46
CA ALA A 87 -19.55 -33.24 -17.11
C ALA A 87 -18.29 -32.36 -16.95
N VAL A 88 -17.39 -32.36 -17.93
CA VAL A 88 -16.18 -31.52 -17.91
C VAL A 88 -16.53 -30.04 -17.99
N VAL A 89 -17.47 -29.66 -18.87
CA VAL A 89 -17.95 -28.27 -18.97
C VAL A 89 -18.61 -27.82 -17.66
N GLY A 90 -19.41 -28.68 -17.03
CA GLY A 90 -20.00 -28.43 -15.72
C GLY A 90 -18.94 -28.19 -14.64
N LEU A 91 -17.90 -29.04 -14.59
CA LEU A 91 -16.79 -28.90 -13.64
C LEU A 91 -16.04 -27.58 -13.83
N VAL A 92 -15.77 -27.18 -15.07
CA VAL A 92 -15.13 -25.90 -15.38
C VAL A 92 -16.00 -24.73 -14.93
N GLY A 93 -17.32 -24.79 -15.14
CA GLY A 93 -18.26 -23.77 -14.67
C GLY A 93 -18.26 -23.60 -13.14
N VAL A 94 -18.19 -24.72 -12.39
CA VAL A 94 -18.08 -24.71 -10.92
C VAL A 94 -16.77 -24.06 -10.48
N LEU A 95 -15.65 -24.38 -11.14
CA LEU A 95 -14.35 -23.79 -10.80
C LEU A 95 -14.30 -22.28 -11.05
N ILE A 96 -14.86 -21.80 -12.16
CA ILE A 96 -14.94 -20.37 -12.48
C ILE A 96 -15.81 -19.64 -11.45
N SER A 97 -16.98 -20.18 -11.11
CA SER A 97 -17.85 -19.60 -10.08
C SER A 97 -17.19 -19.57 -8.72
N GLY A 98 -16.51 -20.67 -8.34
CA GLY A 98 -15.77 -20.74 -7.08
C GLY A 98 -14.67 -19.69 -7.00
N PHE A 99 -13.92 -19.47 -8.09
CA PHE A 99 -12.88 -18.44 -8.14
C PHE A 99 -13.45 -17.01 -8.05
N GLY A 100 -14.63 -16.77 -8.65
CA GLY A 100 -15.35 -15.51 -8.50
C GLY A 100 -15.71 -15.23 -7.04
N ILE A 101 -16.37 -16.18 -6.38
CA ILE A 101 -16.78 -16.07 -4.97
C ILE A 101 -15.57 -15.85 -4.05
N LEU A 102 -14.47 -16.59 -4.27
CA LEU A 102 -13.23 -16.40 -3.51
C LEU A 102 -12.65 -14.99 -3.67
N ARG A 103 -12.75 -14.42 -4.87
CA ARG A 103 -12.25 -13.07 -5.16
C ARG A 103 -13.13 -12.00 -4.53
N ASP A 104 -14.45 -12.19 -4.58
CA ASP A 104 -15.42 -11.27 -3.97
C ASP A 104 -15.29 -11.28 -2.44
N LEU A 105 -15.23 -12.46 -1.82
CA LEU A 105 -15.01 -12.60 -0.37
C LEU A 105 -13.67 -11.99 0.06
N ASN A 106 -12.60 -12.17 -0.73
CA ASN A 106 -11.31 -11.59 -0.41
C ASN A 106 -11.35 -10.05 -0.46
N ASN A 107 -12.09 -9.47 -1.41
CA ASN A 107 -12.28 -8.02 -1.50
C ASN A 107 -13.15 -7.50 -0.34
N GLU A 108 -14.22 -8.21 0.01
CA GLU A 108 -15.11 -7.83 1.12
C GLU A 108 -14.38 -7.89 2.46
N ILE A 109 -13.63 -8.96 2.73
CA ILE A 109 -12.80 -9.10 3.94
C ILE A 109 -11.69 -8.04 3.96
N ALA A 110 -11.03 -7.76 2.83
CA ALA A 110 -10.03 -6.70 2.73
C ALA A 110 -10.62 -5.31 3.05
N SER A 111 -11.86 -5.05 2.63
CA SER A 111 -12.57 -3.81 2.95
C SER A 111 -13.05 -3.75 4.40
N ALA A 112 -13.46 -4.89 4.99
CA ALA A 112 -13.93 -4.98 6.37
C ALA A 112 -12.80 -4.97 7.41
N LEU A 113 -11.57 -5.34 7.02
CA LEU A 113 -10.36 -5.24 7.85
C LEU A 113 -9.81 -3.81 7.92
N ILE A 114 -10.32 -2.88 7.12
CA ILE A 114 -10.17 -1.45 7.37
C ILE A 114 -11.10 -1.12 8.54
N GLN A 115 -10.67 -1.44 9.76
CA GLN A 115 -11.30 -0.85 10.92
C GLN A 115 -11.13 0.66 10.78
N GLU A 116 -12.22 1.41 10.88
CA GLU A 116 -12.15 2.78 11.34
C GLU A 116 -11.53 2.70 12.72
N THR A 117 -10.20 2.79 12.77
CA THR A 117 -9.52 3.17 13.98
C THR A 117 -10.16 4.50 14.30
N PHE A 118 -10.98 4.57 15.35
CA PHE A 118 -11.19 5.83 16.04
C PHE A 118 -9.77 6.29 16.33
N THR A 119 -9.21 7.12 15.46
CA THR A 119 -8.00 7.83 15.75
C THR A 119 -8.38 8.54 17.03
N PRO A 120 -7.75 8.21 18.18
CA PRO A 120 -7.94 9.05 19.35
C PRO A 120 -7.65 10.45 18.82
N THR A 121 -8.64 11.34 18.87
CA THR A 121 -8.46 12.72 18.43
C THR A 121 -7.17 13.14 19.09
N PRO A 122 -6.08 13.37 18.32
CA PRO A 122 -4.80 13.61 18.95
C PRO A 122 -5.06 14.80 19.86
N LEU A 123 -4.97 14.55 21.16
CA LEU A 123 -5.07 15.63 22.13
C LEU A 123 -3.90 16.52 21.74
N VAL A 124 -4.22 17.71 21.23
CA VAL A 124 -3.19 18.70 20.94
C VAL A 124 -2.62 19.07 22.31
N MET A 125 -1.51 18.42 22.69
CA MET A 125 -0.80 18.63 23.95
C MET A 125 0.03 19.94 23.90
N ALA A 126 -0.40 20.91 23.10
CA ALA A 126 0.26 22.19 23.03
C ALA A 126 -0.13 23.01 24.27
N VAL A 127 0.86 23.55 24.94
CA VAL A 127 0.67 24.50 26.05
C VAL A 127 0.63 25.93 25.54
N VAL A 128 1.37 26.18 24.46
CA VAL A 128 1.46 27.45 23.75
C VAL A 128 1.45 27.17 22.25
N LEU A 129 0.92 28.13 21.51
CA LEU A 129 0.91 28.12 20.05
C LEU A 129 2.35 28.25 19.52
N PRO A 130 2.66 27.53 18.43
CA PRO A 130 3.98 27.53 17.79
C PRO A 130 4.38 28.92 17.26
N SER A 131 5.59 29.01 16.69
CA SER A 131 6.22 30.25 16.18
C SER A 131 6.70 31.25 17.25
N GLY A 132 6.37 31.06 18.53
CA GLY A 132 6.78 31.96 19.62
C GLY A 132 8.28 32.19 19.72
N HIS A 133 8.70 33.45 19.59
CA HIS A 133 10.09 33.86 19.66
C HIS A 133 10.23 35.34 20.00
N ILE A 134 11.38 35.73 20.54
CA ILE A 134 11.69 37.13 20.83
C ILE A 134 11.99 37.82 19.49
N PRO A 135 11.35 38.98 19.20
CA PRO A 135 11.60 39.73 17.97
C PRO A 135 13.10 39.95 17.72
N PRO A 136 13.54 39.94 16.45
CA PRO A 136 14.95 40.09 16.11
C PRO A 136 15.50 41.44 16.61
N ASP A 137 16.69 41.41 17.22
CA ASP A 137 17.40 42.63 17.63
C ASP A 137 18.00 43.38 16.42
N ALA A 138 18.70 44.49 16.66
CA ALA A 138 19.35 45.28 15.60
C ALA A 138 20.40 44.49 14.79
N ASN A 139 20.89 43.38 15.32
CA ASN A 139 21.84 42.49 14.65
C ASN A 139 21.15 41.28 14.00
N GLY A 140 19.81 41.19 14.08
CA GLY A 140 19.02 40.08 13.59
C GLY A 140 19.03 38.85 14.49
N ASN A 141 19.54 38.95 15.73
CA ASN A 141 19.52 37.82 16.65
C ASN A 141 18.12 37.60 17.21
N THR A 142 17.70 36.34 17.22
CA THR A 142 16.42 35.92 17.77
C THR A 142 16.56 34.56 18.48
N ARG A 143 15.64 34.27 19.41
CA ARG A 143 15.58 33.00 20.14
C ARG A 143 14.14 32.66 20.52
N PRO A 144 13.83 31.39 20.82
CA PRO A 144 12.54 30.99 21.38
C PRO A 144 12.17 31.82 22.62
N ASN A 145 10.88 32.12 22.76
CA ASN A 145 10.38 32.90 23.89
C ASN A 145 9.82 31.98 24.99
N ASP A 146 10.71 31.44 25.81
CA ASP A 146 10.31 30.52 26.90
C ASP A 146 9.45 31.19 27.99
N ALA A 147 9.38 32.53 28.01
CA ALA A 147 8.57 33.28 28.96
C ALA A 147 7.06 33.19 28.67
N GLU A 148 6.66 32.81 27.46
CA GLU A 148 5.26 32.52 27.11
C GLU A 148 4.77 31.22 27.76
N ILE A 149 5.69 30.32 28.11
CA ILE A 149 5.37 29.02 28.69
C ILE A 149 5.22 29.19 30.21
N PRO A 150 4.06 28.82 30.80
CA PRO A 150 3.89 28.82 32.24
C PRO A 150 4.98 27.99 32.93
N ALA A 151 5.58 28.52 34.00
CA ALA A 151 6.76 27.92 34.65
C ALA A 151 6.56 26.43 35.04
N HIS A 152 5.35 26.07 35.48
CA HIS A 152 5.02 24.69 35.86
C HIS A 152 4.91 23.73 34.67
N LEU A 153 4.82 24.23 33.44
CA LEU A 153 4.69 23.46 32.20
C LEU A 153 5.98 23.44 31.37
N GLN A 154 6.99 24.23 31.74
CA GLN A 154 8.30 24.23 31.06
C GLN A 154 8.95 22.83 30.95
N PRO A 155 8.96 21.99 32.01
CA PRO A 155 9.51 20.63 31.92
C PRO A 155 8.77 19.76 30.91
N MET A 156 7.45 19.96 30.77
CA MET A 156 6.63 19.24 29.78
C MET A 156 6.94 19.71 28.36
N VAL A 157 7.05 21.03 28.13
CA VAL A 157 7.36 21.54 26.79
C VAL A 157 8.76 21.09 26.33
N GLN A 158 9.74 21.03 27.24
CA GLN A 158 11.07 20.52 26.94
C GLN A 158 11.07 19.02 26.59
N SER A 159 10.19 18.20 27.18
CA SER A 159 10.07 16.80 26.79
C SER A 159 9.41 16.65 25.41
N LEU A 160 8.43 17.49 25.09
CA LEU A 160 7.76 17.52 23.78
C LEU A 160 8.70 17.98 22.65
N ALA A 161 9.70 18.81 22.93
CA ALA A 161 10.70 19.23 21.94
C ALA A 161 11.52 18.06 21.35
N ASN A 162 11.55 16.91 22.03
CA ASN A 162 12.26 15.71 21.60
C ASN A 162 11.35 14.68 20.91
N ILE A 163 10.12 15.04 20.54
CA ILE A 163 9.25 14.14 19.78
C ILE A 163 9.92 13.85 18.42
N PRO A 164 10.07 12.57 18.04
CA PRO A 164 10.63 12.23 16.75
C PRO A 164 9.74 12.78 15.62
N ILE A 165 10.38 13.52 14.72
CA ILE A 165 9.70 14.05 13.54
C ILE A 165 9.40 12.86 12.62
N PRO A 166 8.14 12.68 12.20
CA PRO A 166 7.78 11.59 11.31
C PRO A 166 8.52 11.71 9.98
N THR A 167 8.93 10.57 9.43
CA THR A 167 9.47 10.50 8.08
C THR A 167 8.43 11.00 7.08
N ALA A 168 8.88 11.77 6.10
CA ALA A 168 8.00 12.32 5.07
C ALA A 168 7.18 11.21 4.38
N ALA A 169 5.86 11.37 4.36
CA ALA A 169 4.92 10.47 3.70
C ALA A 169 4.32 11.12 2.43
N PRO A 170 3.81 10.33 1.46
CA PRO A 170 3.29 10.86 0.20
C PRO A 170 2.09 11.81 0.33
N ASP A 171 1.29 11.62 1.37
CA ASP A 171 0.06 12.36 1.67
C ASP A 171 0.30 13.60 2.55
N GLN A 172 1.50 13.76 3.10
CA GLN A 172 1.89 14.95 3.84
C GLN A 172 2.08 16.15 2.93
N THR A 173 1.86 17.33 3.49
CA THR A 173 2.08 18.59 2.79
C THR A 173 3.58 18.80 2.57
N ILE A 174 3.96 19.08 1.33
CA ILE A 174 5.35 19.39 0.94
C ILE A 174 5.54 20.86 0.55
N ARG A 175 4.45 21.56 0.23
CA ARG A 175 4.46 22.96 -0.21
C ARG A 175 3.09 23.60 0.04
N ILE A 176 3.11 24.89 0.34
CA ILE A 176 1.92 25.73 0.45
C ILE A 176 2.03 26.90 -0.52
N GLN A 177 0.91 27.26 -1.15
CA GLN A 177 0.75 28.50 -1.88
C GLN A 177 -0.46 29.29 -1.37
N ILE A 178 -0.31 30.61 -1.25
CA ILE A 178 -1.40 31.53 -0.89
C ILE A 178 -1.32 32.74 -1.84
N PRO A 179 -1.99 32.69 -3.01
CA PRO A 179 -1.81 33.68 -4.07
C PRO A 179 -2.13 35.12 -3.65
N ALA A 180 -3.12 35.33 -2.79
CA ALA A 180 -3.55 36.66 -2.34
C ALA A 180 -2.45 37.46 -1.61
N ILE A 181 -1.44 36.77 -1.08
CA ILE A 181 -0.34 37.36 -0.31
C ILE A 181 1.05 36.93 -0.81
N ASP A 182 1.11 36.39 -2.03
CA ASP A 182 2.34 35.96 -2.72
C ASP A 182 3.20 34.97 -1.91
N VAL A 183 2.54 34.04 -1.19
CA VAL A 183 3.25 32.98 -0.46
C VAL A 183 3.41 31.77 -1.36
N ASP A 184 4.64 31.28 -1.44
CA ASP A 184 5.01 30.02 -2.08
C ASP A 184 6.21 29.42 -1.34
N ALA A 185 5.97 28.44 -0.47
CA ALA A 185 6.96 27.98 0.48
C ALA A 185 6.94 26.45 0.69
N PRO A 186 8.11 25.84 0.98
CA PRO A 186 8.18 24.44 1.37
C PRO A 186 7.52 24.23 2.73
N VAL A 187 6.95 23.04 2.90
CA VAL A 187 6.38 22.58 4.17
C VAL A 187 7.23 21.43 4.70
N VAL A 188 7.61 21.53 5.97
CA VAL A 188 8.39 20.52 6.70
C VAL A 188 7.55 19.94 7.84
N GLN A 189 7.87 18.72 8.26
CA GLN A 189 7.20 18.09 9.39
C GLN A 189 7.75 18.61 10.72
N GLY A 190 6.85 18.92 11.65
CA GLY A 190 7.12 19.60 12.91
C GLY A 190 7.11 21.12 12.78
N ASP A 191 6.69 21.79 13.84
CA ASP A 191 6.57 23.24 13.97
C ASP A 191 7.38 23.78 15.17
N GLY A 192 8.42 23.03 15.56
CA GLY A 192 9.43 23.46 16.53
C GLY A 192 10.42 24.47 15.94
N TRP A 193 11.23 25.06 16.83
CA TRP A 193 12.19 26.12 16.49
C TRP A 193 13.10 25.79 15.29
N GLU A 194 13.68 24.59 15.25
CA GLU A 194 14.60 24.20 14.16
C GLU A 194 13.89 23.91 12.84
N GLN A 195 12.59 23.58 12.88
CA GLN A 195 11.77 23.30 11.70
C GLN A 195 11.32 24.60 11.06
N LEU A 196 10.87 25.57 11.86
CA LEU A 196 10.39 26.87 11.38
C LEU A 196 11.48 27.74 10.75
N LYS A 197 12.77 27.43 10.98
CA LYS A 197 13.89 28.00 10.22
C LYS A 197 13.93 27.57 8.75
N LYS A 198 13.31 26.44 8.42
CA LYS A 198 13.41 25.77 7.11
C LYS A 198 12.23 26.06 6.19
N GLY A 199 11.15 26.63 6.73
CA GLY A 199 9.91 26.85 5.97
C GLY A 199 8.69 26.84 6.88
N VAL A 200 7.57 26.44 6.30
CA VAL A 200 6.32 26.27 7.04
C VAL A 200 6.34 24.91 7.75
N GLY A 201 6.13 24.90 9.07
CA GLY A 201 6.06 23.68 9.86
C GLY A 201 4.64 23.13 9.92
N GLN A 202 4.43 21.88 9.55
CA GLN A 202 3.19 21.15 9.81
C GLN A 202 3.28 20.50 11.19
N ASN A 203 2.31 20.80 12.06
CA ASN A 203 2.29 20.22 13.40
C ASN A 203 2.16 18.68 13.32
N VAL A 204 2.99 17.97 14.08
CA VAL A 204 3.06 16.49 14.04
C VAL A 204 1.78 15.79 14.52
N ALA A 205 0.94 16.49 15.28
CA ALA A 205 -0.35 15.97 15.76
C ALA A 205 -1.52 16.33 14.81
N SER A 206 -1.27 17.09 13.75
CA SER A 206 -2.30 17.47 12.77
C SER A 206 -2.61 16.33 11.78
N VAL A 207 -3.79 16.38 11.17
CA VAL A 207 -4.17 15.44 10.10
C VAL A 207 -3.50 15.81 8.77
N ASN A 208 -3.57 14.92 7.78
CA ASN A 208 -3.12 15.22 6.43
C ASN A 208 -4.20 15.98 5.63
N PRO A 209 -3.83 16.78 4.62
CA PRO A 209 -4.79 17.52 3.81
C PRO A 209 -5.89 16.65 3.21
N GLY A 210 -7.13 17.14 3.27
CA GLY A 210 -8.33 16.47 2.76
C GLY A 210 -8.97 15.47 3.72
N GLN A 211 -8.33 15.15 4.83
CA GLN A 211 -8.94 14.35 5.90
C GLN A 211 -9.84 15.22 6.79
N ASN A 212 -10.86 14.60 7.40
CA ASN A 212 -11.63 15.26 8.44
C ASN A 212 -10.69 15.57 9.62
N GLY A 213 -10.64 16.84 10.03
CA GLY A 213 -9.74 17.28 11.08
C GLY A 213 -9.19 18.68 10.81
N ASN A 214 -8.06 18.99 11.45
CA ASN A 214 -7.40 20.27 11.31
C ASN A 214 -5.94 20.05 10.90
N VAL A 215 -5.56 20.54 9.72
CA VAL A 215 -4.17 20.64 9.28
C VAL A 215 -3.61 21.93 9.89
N ILE A 216 -2.57 21.82 10.71
CA ILE A 216 -2.03 22.98 11.43
C ILE A 216 -0.68 23.33 10.84
N LEU A 217 -0.56 24.56 10.34
CA LEU A 217 0.65 25.06 9.68
C LEU A 217 1.14 26.33 10.36
N SER A 218 2.42 26.40 10.63
CA SER A 218 3.03 27.49 11.38
C SER A 218 4.25 28.04 10.65
N ALA A 219 4.43 29.36 10.65
CA ALA A 219 5.64 29.99 10.12
C ALA A 219 5.86 31.36 10.77
N HIS A 220 7.10 31.84 10.75
CA HIS A 220 7.44 33.17 11.27
C HIS A 220 6.94 34.29 10.35
N ASN A 221 6.64 35.45 10.96
CA ASN A 221 6.20 36.66 10.25
C ASN A 221 7.32 37.70 10.11
N ASP A 222 8.43 37.59 10.85
CA ASP A 222 9.48 38.61 10.99
C ASP A 222 10.92 38.06 10.99
N VAL A 223 11.09 36.74 10.89
CA VAL A 223 12.38 36.06 10.73
C VAL A 223 12.29 34.91 9.73
N TYR A 224 13.45 34.40 9.29
CA TYR A 224 13.56 33.19 8.44
C TYR A 224 12.67 33.21 7.18
N GLY A 225 12.71 34.34 6.47
CA GLY A 225 11.96 34.54 5.22
C GLY A 225 10.58 35.15 5.42
N GLU A 226 10.12 35.36 6.67
CA GLU A 226 8.89 36.09 6.97
C GLU A 226 7.66 35.52 6.25
N ILE A 227 7.60 34.19 6.07
CA ILE A 227 6.67 33.52 5.16
C ILE A 227 5.20 33.89 5.45
N PHE A 228 4.85 34.07 6.73
CA PHE A 228 3.49 34.43 7.16
C PHE A 228 3.34 35.90 7.58
N ARG A 229 4.20 36.79 7.07
CA ARG A 229 4.17 38.24 7.35
C ARG A 229 2.81 38.89 7.12
N HIS A 230 2.09 38.42 6.11
CA HIS A 230 0.91 39.09 5.56
C HIS A 230 -0.40 38.32 5.78
N LEU A 231 -0.45 37.39 6.74
CA LEU A 231 -1.70 36.69 7.07
C LEU A 231 -2.85 37.63 7.46
N ASP A 232 -2.53 38.83 7.96
CA ASP A 232 -3.49 39.88 8.31
C ASP A 232 -4.21 40.49 7.10
N LYS A 233 -3.69 40.28 5.89
CA LYS A 233 -4.29 40.74 4.64
C LYS A 233 -5.29 39.75 4.03
N LEU A 234 -5.34 38.51 4.54
CA LEU A 234 -6.24 37.50 4.01
C LEU A 234 -7.69 37.80 4.38
N ALA A 235 -8.58 37.66 3.40
CA ALA A 235 -10.01 37.85 3.54
C ALA A 235 -10.78 36.54 3.29
N PRO A 236 -12.00 36.40 3.83
CA PRO A 236 -12.86 35.27 3.48
C PRO A 236 -13.03 35.14 1.96
N GLY A 237 -12.81 33.94 1.43
CA GLY A 237 -12.80 33.68 -0.01
C GLY A 237 -11.41 33.49 -0.63
N ASP A 238 -10.35 33.95 0.02
CA ASP A 238 -8.98 33.73 -0.45
C ASP A 238 -8.59 32.25 -0.40
N GLN A 239 -7.73 31.82 -1.34
CA GLN A 239 -7.32 30.42 -1.45
C GLN A 239 -6.01 30.13 -0.75
N ILE A 240 -5.97 29.00 -0.05
CA ILE A 240 -4.77 28.36 0.49
C ILE A 240 -4.64 26.99 -0.19
N ILE A 241 -3.56 26.79 -0.93
CA ILE A 241 -3.34 25.59 -1.73
C ILE A 241 -2.23 24.77 -1.08
N LEU A 242 -2.56 23.55 -0.68
CA LEU A 242 -1.60 22.60 -0.11
C LEU A 242 -1.25 21.54 -1.15
N TYR A 243 0.04 21.36 -1.40
CA TYR A 243 0.55 20.33 -2.31
C TYR A 243 1.11 19.16 -1.49
N THR A 244 0.72 17.96 -1.90
CA THR A 244 1.36 16.70 -1.46
C THR A 244 2.10 16.08 -2.64
N GLN A 245 2.76 14.93 -2.45
CA GLN A 245 3.37 14.21 -3.58
C GLN A 245 2.32 13.66 -4.56
N GLN A 246 1.08 13.52 -4.12
CA GLN A 246 0.02 12.88 -4.89
C GLN A 246 -0.88 13.88 -5.61
N ARG A 247 -1.28 14.96 -4.93
CA ARG A 247 -2.23 15.96 -5.46
C ARG A 247 -2.18 17.28 -4.69
N GLN A 248 -2.96 18.24 -5.15
CA GLN A 248 -3.21 19.51 -4.45
C GLN A 248 -4.59 19.52 -3.78
N TYR A 249 -4.69 20.29 -2.71
CA TYR A 249 -5.92 20.55 -1.96
C TYR A 249 -6.11 22.06 -1.85
N VAL A 250 -7.27 22.56 -2.26
CA VAL A 250 -7.60 23.98 -2.19
C VAL A 250 -8.52 24.21 -1.00
N TYR A 251 -8.08 25.06 -0.09
CA TYR A 251 -8.88 25.55 1.04
C TYR A 251 -9.25 27.00 0.81
N VAL A 252 -10.43 27.40 1.28
CA VAL A 252 -10.93 28.76 1.19
C VAL A 252 -10.97 29.36 2.59
N VAL A 253 -10.35 30.53 2.75
CA VAL A 253 -10.33 31.28 4.01
C VAL A 253 -11.77 31.58 4.44
N ASP A 254 -12.04 31.31 5.71
CA ASP A 254 -13.33 31.53 6.37
C ASP A 254 -13.25 32.74 7.28
N ARG A 255 -12.23 32.79 8.15
CA ARG A 255 -12.02 33.90 9.10
C ARG A 255 -10.58 33.97 9.60
N THR A 256 -10.25 35.12 10.15
CA THR A 256 -8.98 35.40 10.85
C THR A 256 -9.26 35.83 12.28
N ALA A 257 -8.39 35.45 13.22
CA ALA A 257 -8.48 35.83 14.62
C ALA A 257 -7.10 36.22 15.16
N ILE A 258 -7.07 37.19 16.08
CA ILE A 258 -5.91 37.46 16.93
C ILE A 258 -6.18 36.85 18.30
N VAL A 259 -5.26 36.02 18.77
CA VAL A 259 -5.41 35.26 20.01
C VAL A 259 -4.16 35.34 20.87
N GLU A 260 -4.32 35.03 22.16
CA GLU A 260 -3.18 34.91 23.07
C GLU A 260 -2.30 33.69 22.71
N PRO A 261 -1.00 33.70 23.01
CA PRO A 261 -0.11 32.57 22.75
C PRO A 261 -0.57 31.26 23.39
N THR A 262 -1.38 31.29 24.44
CA THR A 262 -1.91 30.12 25.14
C THR A 262 -3.22 29.58 24.57
N ALA A 263 -3.80 30.21 23.54
CA ALA A 263 -5.07 29.82 22.93
C ALA A 263 -4.95 28.59 22.02
N VAL A 264 -4.50 27.47 22.59
CA VAL A 264 -4.20 26.21 21.88
C VAL A 264 -5.44 25.52 21.32
N GLU A 265 -6.64 25.89 21.77
CA GLU A 265 -7.92 25.36 21.28
C GLU A 265 -8.14 25.61 19.78
N VAL A 266 -7.47 26.61 19.19
CA VAL A 266 -7.54 26.89 17.75
C VAL A 266 -6.95 25.75 16.91
N MET A 267 -6.10 24.91 17.51
CA MET A 267 -5.48 23.74 16.88
C MET A 267 -6.35 22.48 17.02
N ALA A 268 -7.46 22.52 17.74
CA ALA A 268 -8.31 21.36 17.95
C ALA A 268 -8.78 20.75 16.62
N SER A 269 -8.94 19.43 16.60
CA SER A 269 -9.48 18.73 15.44
C SER A 269 -10.93 19.15 15.17
N THR A 270 -11.31 19.21 13.89
CA THR A 270 -12.64 19.61 13.45
C THR A 270 -13.36 18.48 12.73
N GLY A 271 -14.70 18.52 12.66
CA GLY A 271 -15.49 17.48 11.99
C GLY A 271 -15.44 17.51 10.46
N SER A 272 -14.80 18.53 9.87
CA SER A 272 -14.65 18.71 8.43
C SER A 272 -13.18 18.97 8.08
N PRO A 273 -12.74 18.85 6.82
CA PRO A 273 -11.37 19.18 6.45
C PRO A 273 -11.10 20.68 6.57
N THR A 274 -10.29 21.05 7.56
CA THR A 274 -9.92 22.44 7.90
C THR A 274 -8.40 22.60 7.85
N VAL A 275 -7.91 23.76 7.47
CA VAL A 275 -6.52 24.18 7.67
C VAL A 275 -6.48 25.43 8.55
N THR A 276 -5.56 25.43 9.51
CA THR A 276 -5.30 26.54 10.42
C THR A 276 -3.86 27.02 10.22
N LEU A 277 -3.69 28.28 9.82
CA LEU A 277 -2.37 28.94 9.71
C LEU A 277 -2.10 29.75 10.97
N ILE A 278 -0.90 29.65 11.53
CA ILE A 278 -0.52 30.31 12.79
C ILE A 278 0.79 31.07 12.61
N SER A 279 0.83 32.33 13.04
CA SER A 279 2.07 33.11 13.12
C SER A 279 2.07 34.08 14.30
N CYS A 280 3.23 34.60 14.66
CA CYS A 280 3.35 35.69 15.62
C CYS A 280 2.63 36.96 15.12
N TYR A 281 2.17 37.77 16.07
CA TYR A 281 1.57 39.07 15.79
C TYR A 281 1.70 40.00 17.01
N PRO A 282 1.73 41.34 16.86
CA PRO A 282 2.02 42.09 15.63
C PRO A 282 3.45 41.88 15.13
N TYR A 283 3.71 42.27 13.88
CA TYR A 283 5.04 42.22 13.25
C TYR A 283 6.10 42.92 14.12
N LEU A 284 7.25 42.25 14.34
CA LEU A 284 8.37 42.69 15.20
C LEU A 284 8.01 42.93 16.67
N VAL A 285 6.85 42.44 17.13
CA VAL A 285 6.37 42.60 18.51
C VAL A 285 6.05 41.25 19.15
N ASN A 286 5.43 40.34 18.39
CA ASN A 286 5.24 38.92 18.73
C ASN A 286 4.54 38.63 20.07
N LYS A 287 3.66 39.53 20.52
CA LYS A 287 2.93 39.40 21.80
C LYS A 287 1.73 38.46 21.74
N GLN A 288 1.18 38.26 20.55
CA GLN A 288 -0.02 37.49 20.27
C GLN A 288 0.23 36.55 19.09
N ARG A 289 -0.82 35.84 18.67
CA ARG A 289 -0.84 35.06 17.44
C ARG A 289 -1.92 35.55 16.50
N ILE A 290 -1.61 35.57 15.22
CA ILE A 290 -2.59 35.63 14.16
C ILE A 290 -2.90 34.20 13.71
N VAL A 291 -4.20 33.91 13.59
CA VAL A 291 -4.71 32.60 13.22
C VAL A 291 -5.69 32.74 12.08
N VAL A 292 -5.45 32.04 10.97
CA VAL A 292 -6.32 32.01 9.80
C VAL A 292 -6.94 30.62 9.69
N PHE A 293 -8.27 30.57 9.60
CA PHE A 293 -9.02 29.33 9.44
C PHE A 293 -9.56 29.25 8.01
N ALA A 294 -9.38 28.11 7.37
CA ALA A 294 -9.88 27.85 6.02
C ALA A 294 -10.45 26.44 5.90
N ARG A 295 -11.47 26.28 5.06
CA ARG A 295 -12.17 25.00 4.85
C ARG A 295 -11.91 24.47 3.46
N LEU A 296 -11.83 23.16 3.30
CA LEU A 296 -11.60 22.54 1.99
C LEU A 296 -12.70 22.95 1.02
N GLN A 297 -12.29 23.37 -0.18
CA GLN A 297 -13.20 23.65 -1.28
C GLN A 297 -13.68 22.32 -1.87
N ASN A 298 -14.98 22.04 -1.71
CA ASN A 298 -15.64 20.88 -2.31
C ASN A 298 -15.79 21.02 -3.83
#